data_AF-A0A815VHK4-F1
#
_entry.id   AF-A0A815VHK4-F1
#
_cell.length_a   1.000
_cell.length_b   1.000
_cell.length_c   1.000
_cell.angle_alpha   90.00
_cell.angle_beta   90.00
_cell.angle_gamma   90.00
#
_symmetry.space_group_name_H-M   'P 1'
#
loop_
_entity.id
_entity.type
_entity.pdbx_description
1 polymer ?
#
loop_
_entity_poly.entity_id
_entity_poly.type
_entity_poly.pdbx_seq_one_letter_code
_entity_poly.pdbx_strand_id
1 'polypeptide(L)'
;MTELARQRWRMLGEILLSKNLQSSSEHEDISVMRFKTYGLYLRSFSSTSDTDGTWCKIEFPSFEDNQSNILSLDIRLCSTKIEYADLIGFNNTGNTCIWPSEEVLAFYCLKEKEIFENRSVCELGGGMTCLAGLAVNLNQILNHTENQKNWLCSIEPKVLIWSRTLNDITLKERFDFIITADCFFFENLHHDLCHTIYYMLKDSGVAINFAPYRSKTLNKFISIAETYPFECRVLEHYDQEVFDKHLQMKLSRHKFVRRLLNYYRTHFHIDIPFIILIDGTFAFEALQWKIQIDEQLKAYLETDQIKCSTTLCAIRETELLGKIAFGAMLILKQYEIIRCDHHPAISAEKCFQHVLRKDSTKQYFLASQSSSLREYSREHRPDLPTMLITHNAINLERPSLLSHSIVDENKKKRLKISKHESNVLKKIKEELHLDEDKNVILKKKKKKTGVNPLSNKKKTKKSLKTQSVNGKRKRRRTRQIRMSSHLKEHLKELQKTFSIKDFFQQKTFF
;
A
#
# COMPACT_ATOMS: atom_id res chain seq x y z
N MET A 1 8.37 26.15 -6.42
CA MET A 1 7.95 24.81 -6.86
C MET A 1 9.11 23.86 -6.59
N THR A 2 8.90 22.81 -5.79
CA THR A 2 9.97 21.90 -5.32
C THR A 2 10.53 21.06 -6.47
N GLU A 3 11.74 20.51 -6.32
CA GLU A 3 12.37 19.67 -7.35
C GLU A 3 11.49 18.45 -7.68
N LEU A 4 10.88 17.85 -6.65
CA LEU A 4 9.92 16.75 -6.80
C LEU A 4 8.63 17.20 -7.51
N ALA A 5 8.12 18.40 -7.23
CA ALA A 5 6.97 18.95 -7.94
C ALA A 5 7.33 19.24 -9.41
N ARG A 6 8.52 19.77 -9.70
CA ARG A 6 9.00 19.98 -11.08
C ARG A 6 9.15 18.67 -11.83
N GLN A 7 9.67 17.61 -11.18
CA GLN A 7 9.74 16.27 -11.77
C GLN A 7 8.35 15.70 -12.07
N ARG A 8 7.37 15.92 -11.19
CA ARG A 8 5.96 15.54 -11.45
C ARG A 8 5.33 16.35 -12.59
N TRP A 9 5.55 17.66 -12.63
CA TRP A 9 5.07 18.53 -13.73
C TRP A 9 5.76 18.21 -15.05
N ARG A 10 7.05 17.85 -15.02
CA ARG A 10 7.79 17.39 -16.20
C ARG A 10 7.27 16.03 -16.67
N MET A 11 7.06 15.08 -15.76
CA MET A 11 6.45 13.77 -16.07
C MET A 11 5.04 13.94 -16.66
N LEU A 12 4.20 14.77 -16.03
CA LEU A 12 2.86 15.09 -16.55
C LEU A 12 2.95 15.75 -17.93
N GLY A 13 3.86 16.71 -18.11
CA GLY A 13 4.10 17.35 -19.40
C GLY A 13 4.61 16.40 -20.48
N GLU A 14 5.48 15.44 -20.14
CA GLU A 14 5.97 14.42 -21.06
C GLU A 14 4.88 13.41 -21.46
N ILE A 15 4.01 13.03 -20.52
CA ILE A 15 2.82 12.19 -20.76
C ILE A 15 1.82 12.93 -21.66
N LEU A 16 1.52 14.20 -21.37
CA LEU A 16 0.61 15.03 -22.17
C LEU A 16 1.15 15.31 -23.58
N LEU A 17 2.47 15.33 -23.75
CA LEU A 17 3.13 15.52 -25.06
C LEU A 17 3.40 14.21 -25.80
N SER A 18 2.90 13.06 -25.32
CA SER A 18 3.01 11.74 -25.97
C SER A 18 4.44 11.31 -26.35
N LYS A 19 5.44 11.74 -25.58
CA LYS A 19 6.83 11.26 -25.77
C LYS A 19 6.94 9.88 -25.10
N ASN A 20 7.31 8.85 -25.85
CA ASN A 20 7.50 7.48 -25.34
C ASN A 20 8.41 7.45 -24.10
N LEU A 21 7.84 7.31 -22.91
CA LEU A 21 8.60 7.01 -21.70
C LEU A 21 8.90 5.51 -21.67
N GLN A 22 10.18 5.15 -21.83
CA GLN A 22 10.64 3.84 -21.41
C GLN A 22 10.54 3.78 -19.88
N SER A 23 9.81 2.81 -19.34
CA SER A 23 9.65 2.60 -17.91
C SER A 23 10.99 2.23 -17.26
N SER A 24 11.75 3.22 -16.79
CA SER A 24 12.88 2.99 -15.91
C SER A 24 12.39 2.85 -14.46
N SER A 25 13.12 2.06 -13.66
CA SER A 25 12.85 1.81 -12.24
C SER A 25 12.90 3.06 -11.35
N GLU A 26 13.25 4.23 -11.89
CA GLU A 26 13.30 5.51 -11.19
C GLU A 26 11.90 6.14 -10.96
N HIS A 27 10.88 5.68 -11.69
CA HIS A 27 9.53 6.24 -11.61
C HIS A 27 8.69 5.78 -10.40
N GLU A 28 9.10 4.71 -9.70
CA GLU A 28 8.37 4.25 -8.50
C GLU A 28 8.51 5.22 -7.32
N ASP A 29 9.62 5.95 -7.21
CA ASP A 29 9.87 6.91 -6.13
C ASP A 29 9.10 8.24 -6.31
N ILE A 30 8.52 8.49 -7.49
CA ILE A 30 7.78 9.72 -7.83
C ILE A 30 6.26 9.57 -7.60
N SER A 31 5.74 8.34 -7.69
CA SER A 31 4.30 8.05 -7.53
C SER A 31 3.80 8.32 -6.11
N VAL A 32 2.65 8.98 -5.99
CA VAL A 32 1.96 9.19 -4.70
C VAL A 32 1.33 7.89 -4.20
N MET A 33 1.04 6.95 -5.10
CA MET A 33 0.41 5.66 -4.78
C MET A 33 1.46 4.67 -4.26
N ARG A 34 1.64 4.64 -2.93
CA ARG A 34 2.58 3.74 -2.25
C ARG A 34 2.09 2.30 -2.13
N PHE A 35 0.78 2.07 -2.23
CA PHE A 35 0.16 0.76 -2.19
C PHE A 35 -0.70 0.56 -3.44
N LYS A 36 -0.41 -0.49 -4.20
CA LYS A 36 -1.05 -0.76 -5.51
C LYS A 36 -1.99 -1.96 -5.49
N THR A 37 -1.66 -3.01 -4.73
CA THR A 37 -2.37 -4.29 -4.79
C THR A 37 -2.12 -5.14 -3.55
N TYR A 38 -3.12 -5.94 -3.15
CA TYR A 38 -2.99 -7.00 -2.16
C TYR A 38 -2.27 -8.25 -2.70
N GLY A 39 -2.07 -8.33 -4.02
CA GLY A 39 -1.49 -9.49 -4.70
C GLY A 39 -2.42 -10.69 -4.64
N LEU A 40 -3.72 -10.46 -4.80
CA LEU A 40 -4.78 -11.47 -4.89
C LEU A 40 -4.93 -12.02 -6.32
N TYR A 41 -4.32 -11.33 -7.30
CA TYR A 41 -4.24 -11.77 -8.68
C TYR A 41 -2.81 -11.68 -9.22
N LEU A 42 -2.56 -12.42 -10.30
CA LEU A 42 -1.38 -12.28 -11.14
C LEU A 42 -1.75 -11.49 -12.40
N ARG A 43 -0.90 -10.54 -12.80
CA ARG A 43 -1.06 -9.79 -14.04
C ARG A 43 0.00 -10.19 -15.04
N SER A 44 -0.43 -10.50 -16.26
CA SER A 44 0.46 -10.60 -17.42
C SER A 44 -0.05 -9.68 -18.54
N PHE A 45 0.87 -9.03 -19.25
CA PHE A 45 0.51 -8.19 -20.39
C PHE A 45 0.47 -9.06 -21.64
N SER A 46 -0.57 -8.90 -22.45
CA SER A 46 -0.59 -9.52 -23.78
C SER A 46 0.20 -8.66 -24.77
N SER A 47 0.67 -9.27 -25.85
CA SER A 47 1.35 -8.58 -26.96
C SER A 47 0.38 -7.79 -27.85
N THR A 48 -0.92 -7.82 -27.57
CA THR A 48 -1.97 -7.13 -28.31
C THR A 48 -2.25 -5.77 -27.65
N SER A 49 -1.59 -4.74 -28.16
CA SER A 49 -1.86 -3.34 -27.81
C SER A 49 -2.57 -2.66 -28.98
N ASP A 50 -3.73 -2.07 -28.72
CA ASP A 50 -4.41 -1.19 -29.68
C ASP A 50 -3.91 0.25 -29.46
N THR A 51 -4.26 1.18 -30.36
CA THR A 51 -3.84 2.59 -30.28
C THR A 51 -4.23 3.29 -28.96
N ASP A 52 -5.27 2.80 -28.29
CA ASP A 52 -5.91 3.45 -27.14
C ASP A 52 -5.87 2.62 -25.84
N GLY A 53 -5.28 1.42 -25.85
CA GLY A 53 -5.32 0.53 -24.70
C GLY A 53 -4.37 -0.66 -24.77
N THR A 54 -3.97 -1.15 -23.60
CA THR A 54 -3.19 -2.39 -23.45
C THR A 54 -4.09 -3.46 -22.82
N TRP A 55 -4.22 -4.59 -23.51
CA TRP A 55 -4.86 -5.76 -22.94
C TRP A 55 -3.95 -6.41 -21.90
N CYS A 56 -4.53 -6.79 -20.76
CA CYS A 56 -3.83 -7.53 -19.73
C CYS A 56 -4.70 -8.67 -19.23
N LYS A 57 -4.03 -9.79 -19.00
CA LYS A 57 -4.63 -10.99 -18.46
C LYS A 57 -4.47 -10.96 -16.93
N ILE A 58 -5.60 -11.10 -16.25
CA ILE A 58 -5.73 -11.13 -14.80
C ILE A 58 -6.06 -12.56 -14.39
N GLU A 59 -5.24 -13.13 -13.53
CA GLU A 59 -5.32 -14.53 -13.12
C GLU A 59 -5.51 -14.62 -11.60
N PHE A 60 -6.63 -15.18 -11.16
CA PHE A 60 -6.92 -15.45 -9.76
C PHE A 60 -6.63 -16.91 -9.40
N PRO A 61 -6.24 -17.19 -8.14
CA PRO A 61 -6.09 -18.55 -7.65
C PRO A 61 -7.42 -19.31 -7.72
N SER A 62 -7.34 -20.63 -7.88
CA SER A 62 -8.53 -21.49 -7.77
C SER A 62 -8.96 -21.59 -6.31
N PHE A 63 -10.27 -21.56 -6.07
CA PHE A 63 -10.87 -21.71 -4.74
C PHE A 63 -11.42 -23.13 -4.49
N GLU A 64 -11.28 -24.04 -5.46
CA GLU A 64 -11.76 -25.43 -5.33
C GLU A 64 -10.61 -26.40 -5.01
N ASP A 65 -10.82 -27.26 -4.01
CA ASP A 65 -9.79 -28.15 -3.45
C ASP A 65 -9.23 -29.23 -4.41
N ASN A 66 -9.85 -29.43 -5.58
CA ASN A 66 -9.54 -30.57 -6.47
C ASN A 66 -9.12 -30.22 -7.90
N GLN A 67 -9.06 -28.94 -8.28
CA GLN A 67 -8.58 -28.55 -9.63
C GLN A 67 -7.65 -27.34 -9.57
N SER A 68 -6.49 -27.47 -10.20
CA SER A 68 -5.55 -26.36 -10.43
C SER A 68 -6.05 -25.46 -11.57
N ASN A 69 -7.31 -25.04 -11.55
CA ASN A 69 -7.87 -24.18 -12.59
C ASN A 69 -7.64 -22.73 -12.20
N ILE A 70 -6.76 -22.07 -12.94
CA ILE A 70 -6.54 -20.63 -12.83
C ILE A 70 -7.74 -19.93 -13.48
N LEU A 71 -8.38 -19.04 -12.73
CA LEU A 71 -9.47 -18.22 -13.23
C LEU A 71 -8.86 -17.01 -13.93
N SER A 72 -8.99 -16.94 -15.25
CA SER A 72 -8.41 -15.85 -16.04
C SER A 72 -9.45 -14.95 -16.69
N LEU A 73 -9.24 -13.64 -16.58
CA LEU A 73 -10.00 -12.60 -17.27
C LEU A 73 -9.04 -11.75 -18.10
N ASP A 74 -9.41 -11.48 -19.35
CA ASP A 74 -8.73 -10.48 -20.16
C ASP A 74 -9.44 -9.14 -19.98
N ILE A 75 -8.72 -8.14 -19.47
CA ILE A 75 -9.23 -6.78 -19.31
C ILE A 75 -8.40 -5.81 -20.13
N ARG A 76 -9.03 -4.73 -20.57
CA ARG A 76 -8.36 -3.65 -21.28
C ARG A 76 -8.11 -2.47 -20.34
N LEU A 77 -6.86 -2.06 -20.21
CA LEU A 77 -6.48 -0.84 -19.49
C LEU A 77 -6.16 0.25 -20.52
N CYS A 78 -6.70 1.46 -20.37
CA CYS A 78 -6.43 2.53 -21.30
C CYS A 78 -4.94 2.93 -21.27
N SER A 79 -4.39 3.12 -22.46
CA SER A 79 -3.03 3.61 -22.66
C SER A 79 -2.99 5.11 -22.38
N THR A 80 -1.88 5.59 -21.83
CA THR A 80 -1.60 6.93 -21.27
C THR A 80 -1.65 8.09 -22.28
N LYS A 81 -2.68 8.19 -23.12
CA LYS A 81 -3.08 9.48 -23.71
C LYS A 81 -4.16 10.06 -22.81
N ILE A 82 -3.73 10.77 -21.77
CA ILE A 82 -4.64 11.51 -20.90
C ILE A 82 -4.88 12.85 -21.60
N GLU A 83 -6.08 13.09 -22.12
CA GLU A 83 -6.43 14.42 -22.63
C GLU A 83 -6.77 15.38 -21.48
N TYR A 84 -6.73 16.69 -21.73
CA TYR A 84 -7.08 17.69 -20.71
C TYR A 84 -8.53 17.53 -20.21
N ALA A 85 -9.44 17.08 -21.07
CA ALA A 85 -10.82 16.76 -20.70
C ALA A 85 -10.90 15.56 -19.74
N ASP A 86 -10.04 14.56 -19.91
CA ASP A 86 -9.96 13.41 -19.02
C ASP A 86 -9.55 13.85 -17.62
N LEU A 87 -8.61 14.78 -17.47
CA LEU A 87 -8.16 15.29 -16.15
C LEU A 87 -9.26 16.01 -15.34
N ILE A 88 -10.33 16.45 -15.98
CA ILE A 88 -11.43 17.22 -15.37
C ILE A 88 -12.68 16.33 -15.14
N GLY A 89 -12.70 15.13 -15.73
CA GLY A 89 -13.84 14.19 -15.69
C GLY A 89 -13.95 13.35 -14.41
N PHE A 90 -15.18 12.89 -14.14
CA PHE A 90 -15.56 12.01 -13.01
C PHE A 90 -15.06 10.55 -13.17
N ASN A 91 -14.51 10.21 -14.34
CA ASN A 91 -14.31 8.86 -14.87
C ASN A 91 -12.84 8.39 -14.92
N ASN A 92 -11.93 9.02 -14.17
CA ASN A 92 -10.52 8.61 -14.17
C ASN A 92 -10.20 7.36 -13.33
N THR A 93 -11.15 6.88 -12.53
CA THR A 93 -11.01 5.66 -11.73
C THR A 93 -10.99 4.45 -12.68
N GLY A 94 -9.83 3.79 -12.83
CA GLY A 94 -9.67 2.59 -13.65
C GLY A 94 -8.84 2.78 -14.93
N ASN A 95 -8.54 4.04 -15.32
CA ASN A 95 -7.71 4.34 -16.50
C ASN A 95 -6.25 3.88 -16.33
N THR A 96 -5.73 3.86 -15.10
CA THR A 96 -4.30 3.64 -14.83
C THR A 96 -4.00 2.25 -14.22
N CYS A 97 -4.90 1.73 -13.38
CA CYS A 97 -4.75 0.45 -12.71
C CYS A 97 -6.07 0.00 -12.05
N ILE A 98 -6.17 -1.31 -11.77
CA ILE A 98 -7.17 -1.87 -10.85
C ILE A 98 -6.88 -1.33 -9.45
N TRP A 99 -7.89 -0.79 -8.78
CA TRP A 99 -7.74 -0.29 -7.42
C TRP A 99 -7.84 -1.41 -6.39
N PRO A 100 -7.19 -1.30 -5.21
CA PRO A 100 -7.24 -2.35 -4.20
C PRO A 100 -8.66 -2.75 -3.76
N SER A 101 -9.60 -1.80 -3.70
CA SER A 101 -11.00 -2.13 -3.35
C SER A 101 -11.68 -2.97 -4.43
N GLU A 102 -11.41 -2.68 -5.70
CA GLU A 102 -11.94 -3.43 -6.84
C GLU A 102 -11.29 -4.81 -6.93
N GLU A 103 -9.97 -4.90 -6.71
CA GLU A 103 -9.24 -6.17 -6.59
C GLU A 103 -9.86 -7.07 -5.51
N VAL A 104 -10.10 -6.52 -4.32
CA VAL A 104 -10.64 -7.26 -3.19
C VAL A 104 -12.10 -7.67 -3.44
N LEU A 105 -12.92 -6.76 -3.99
CA LEU A 105 -14.30 -7.08 -4.35
C LEU A 105 -14.36 -8.20 -5.42
N ALA A 106 -13.54 -8.13 -6.47
CA ALA A 106 -13.47 -9.16 -7.48
C ALA A 106 -13.04 -10.52 -6.90
N PHE A 107 -12.01 -10.53 -6.03
CA PHE A 107 -11.58 -11.73 -5.31
C PHE A 107 -12.71 -12.30 -4.44
N TYR A 108 -13.43 -11.44 -3.71
CA TYR A 108 -14.57 -11.84 -2.88
C TYR A 108 -15.69 -12.45 -3.73
N CYS A 109 -16.05 -11.82 -4.85
CA CYS A 109 -17.03 -12.34 -5.79
C CYS A 109 -16.64 -13.71 -6.37
N LEU A 110 -15.35 -13.94 -6.62
CA LEU A 110 -14.85 -15.22 -7.09
C LEU A 110 -15.00 -16.32 -6.03
N LYS A 111 -14.67 -15.98 -4.78
CA LYS A 111 -14.67 -16.91 -3.66
C LYS A 111 -16.09 -17.27 -3.18
N GLU A 112 -16.98 -16.28 -3.08
CA GLU A 112 -18.36 -16.45 -2.62
C GLU A 112 -19.33 -16.75 -3.77
N LYS A 113 -18.91 -17.53 -4.77
CA LYS A 113 -19.66 -17.74 -6.02
C LYS A 113 -21.10 -18.21 -5.83
N GLU A 114 -21.34 -19.00 -4.79
CA GLU A 114 -22.65 -19.59 -4.48
C GLU A 114 -23.72 -18.53 -4.16
N ILE A 115 -23.34 -17.36 -3.63
CA ILE A 115 -24.33 -16.32 -3.30
C ILE A 115 -24.90 -15.63 -4.54
N PHE A 116 -24.16 -15.67 -5.66
CA PHE A 116 -24.52 -15.02 -6.92
C PHE A 116 -25.14 -15.99 -7.95
N GLU A 117 -25.27 -17.27 -7.61
CA GLU A 117 -25.78 -18.28 -8.54
C GLU A 117 -27.27 -18.04 -8.85
N ASN A 118 -27.62 -17.95 -10.14
CA ASN A 118 -28.97 -17.63 -10.62
C ASN A 118 -29.54 -16.30 -10.08
N ARG A 119 -28.66 -15.34 -9.75
CA ARG A 119 -29.03 -14.02 -9.24
C ARG A 119 -28.64 -12.93 -10.22
N SER A 120 -29.46 -11.88 -10.27
CA SER A 120 -29.18 -10.67 -11.05
C SER A 120 -28.24 -9.76 -10.28
N VAL A 121 -27.11 -9.40 -10.89
CA VAL A 121 -26.04 -8.61 -10.25
C VAL A 121 -25.73 -7.38 -11.10
N CYS A 122 -25.57 -6.23 -10.46
CA CYS A 122 -25.13 -4.98 -11.09
C CYS A 122 -23.90 -4.43 -10.38
N GLU A 123 -22.84 -4.12 -11.12
CA GLU A 123 -21.72 -3.34 -10.60
C GLU A 123 -21.94 -1.85 -10.91
N LEU A 124 -21.94 -1.00 -9.87
CA LEU A 124 -21.96 0.45 -10.05
C LEU A 124 -20.57 1.03 -9.80
N GLY A 125 -20.17 2.01 -10.61
CA GLY A 125 -18.91 2.72 -10.42
C GLY A 125 -17.67 1.87 -10.64
N GLY A 126 -17.75 0.75 -11.38
CA GLY A 126 -16.63 -0.15 -11.69
C GLY A 126 -15.55 0.45 -12.60
N GLY A 127 -15.59 1.76 -12.87
CA GLY A 127 -14.62 2.44 -13.70
C GLY A 127 -14.64 1.92 -15.15
N MET A 128 -13.44 1.71 -15.69
CA MET A 128 -13.25 1.21 -17.07
C MET A 128 -13.19 -0.31 -17.18
N THR A 129 -13.05 -1.00 -16.05
CA THR A 129 -12.80 -2.45 -16.00
C THR A 129 -14.05 -3.22 -15.61
N CYS A 130 -14.79 -2.74 -14.61
CA CYS A 130 -15.87 -3.49 -13.96
C CYS A 130 -15.42 -4.91 -13.60
N LEU A 131 -14.22 -5.02 -12.99
CA LEU A 131 -13.55 -6.30 -12.79
C LEU A 131 -14.38 -7.22 -11.89
N ALA A 132 -15.12 -6.66 -10.92
CA ALA A 132 -15.93 -7.46 -10.01
C ALA A 132 -17.16 -8.07 -10.70
N GLY A 133 -17.83 -7.33 -11.57
CA GLY A 133 -18.94 -7.83 -12.38
C GLY A 133 -18.48 -8.90 -13.37
N LEU A 134 -17.30 -8.71 -14.00
CA LEU A 134 -16.68 -9.73 -14.84
C LEU A 134 -16.32 -11.00 -14.05
N ALA A 135 -15.83 -10.85 -12.82
CA ALA A 135 -15.56 -11.97 -11.92
C ALA A 135 -16.82 -12.77 -11.57
N VAL A 136 -17.94 -12.11 -11.24
CA VAL A 136 -19.23 -12.79 -11.01
C VAL A 136 -19.66 -13.58 -12.26
N ASN A 137 -19.54 -12.97 -13.43
CA ASN A 137 -19.93 -13.60 -14.69
C ASN A 137 -19.08 -14.85 -15.02
N LEU A 138 -17.78 -14.79 -14.76
CA LEU A 138 -16.87 -15.92 -14.96
C LEU A 138 -17.30 -17.16 -14.16
N ASN A 139 -17.70 -16.95 -12.91
CA ASN A 139 -18.19 -18.02 -12.05
C ASN A 139 -19.48 -18.66 -12.57
N GLN A 140 -20.42 -17.85 -13.06
CA GLN A 140 -21.65 -18.36 -13.67
C GLN A 140 -21.33 -19.22 -14.89
N ILE A 141 -20.42 -18.79 -15.77
CA ILE A 141 -20.02 -19.58 -16.96
C ILE A 141 -19.38 -20.92 -16.59
N LEU A 142 -18.57 -20.98 -15.54
CA LEU A 142 -17.84 -22.20 -15.15
C LEU A 142 -18.71 -23.25 -14.50
N ASN A 143 -19.79 -22.86 -13.83
CA ASN A 143 -20.71 -23.80 -13.17
C ASN A 143 -21.64 -24.55 -14.16
N HIS A 144 -21.70 -24.13 -15.44
CA HIS A 144 -22.62 -24.70 -16.44
C HIS A 144 -21.91 -25.54 -17.52
N THR A 145 -22.61 -26.57 -18.02
CA THR A 145 -22.13 -27.45 -19.11
C THR A 145 -22.07 -26.70 -20.44
N GLU A 146 -21.23 -27.11 -21.40
CA GLU A 146 -20.96 -26.38 -22.66
C GLU A 146 -22.21 -25.94 -23.43
N ASN A 147 -23.29 -26.73 -23.40
CA ASN A 147 -24.56 -26.39 -24.07
C ASN A 147 -25.39 -25.32 -23.34
N GLN A 148 -25.17 -25.12 -22.03
CA GLN A 148 -25.84 -24.08 -21.23
C GLN A 148 -25.07 -22.75 -21.24
N LYS A 149 -23.77 -22.76 -21.57
CA LYS A 149 -22.91 -21.57 -21.62
C LYS A 149 -23.38 -20.50 -22.62
N ASN A 150 -24.00 -20.90 -23.73
CA ASN A 150 -24.47 -19.98 -24.76
C ASN A 150 -25.74 -19.18 -24.39
N TRP A 151 -26.48 -19.59 -23.35
CA TRP A 151 -27.79 -19.00 -23.01
C TRP A 151 -27.78 -18.12 -21.76
N LEU A 152 -26.71 -18.13 -20.96
CA LEU A 152 -26.82 -17.69 -19.56
C LEU A 152 -26.24 -16.30 -19.21
N CYS A 153 -25.41 -15.67 -20.06
CA CYS A 153 -24.68 -14.47 -19.62
C CYS A 153 -24.73 -13.33 -20.64
N SER A 154 -25.82 -12.55 -20.64
CA SER A 154 -25.83 -11.21 -21.27
C SER A 154 -25.16 -10.23 -20.31
N ILE A 155 -23.87 -9.95 -20.51
CA ILE A 155 -23.24 -8.78 -19.87
C ILE A 155 -23.66 -7.55 -20.68
N GLU A 156 -24.35 -6.62 -20.04
CA GLU A 156 -24.81 -5.39 -20.67
C GLU A 156 -24.10 -4.18 -20.04
N PRO A 157 -23.00 -3.68 -20.63
CA PRO A 157 -22.41 -2.42 -20.19
C PRO A 157 -23.34 -1.26 -20.54
N LYS A 158 -23.74 -0.47 -19.55
CA LYS A 158 -24.58 0.72 -19.72
C LYS A 158 -24.00 1.90 -18.94
N VAL A 159 -24.01 3.08 -19.55
CA VAL A 159 -23.69 4.32 -18.84
C VAL A 159 -24.87 4.65 -17.93
N LEU A 160 -24.63 4.66 -16.62
CA LEU A 160 -25.60 5.05 -15.60
C LEU A 160 -25.03 6.19 -14.75
N ILE A 161 -25.75 7.31 -14.74
CA ILE A 161 -25.44 8.44 -13.87
C ILE A 161 -26.25 8.27 -12.59
N TRP A 162 -25.58 8.26 -11.44
CA TRP A 162 -26.26 8.20 -10.15
C TRP A 162 -27.11 9.43 -9.96
N SER A 163 -28.37 9.23 -9.59
CA SER A 163 -29.30 10.35 -9.40
C SER A 163 -30.37 10.02 -8.38
N ARG A 164 -30.64 10.96 -7.48
CA ARG A 164 -31.80 10.95 -6.58
C ARG A 164 -33.15 11.09 -7.29
N THR A 165 -33.13 11.43 -8.58
CA THR A 165 -34.33 11.55 -9.42
C THR A 165 -34.43 10.44 -10.45
N LEU A 166 -33.73 9.32 -10.23
CA LEU A 166 -33.79 8.16 -11.11
C LEU A 166 -35.24 7.66 -11.22
N ASN A 167 -35.76 7.60 -12.44
CA ASN A 167 -37.15 7.23 -12.73
C ASN A 167 -37.26 6.17 -13.86
N ASP A 168 -36.14 5.56 -14.26
CA ASP A 168 -36.12 4.51 -15.28
C ASP A 168 -36.82 3.26 -14.72
N ILE A 169 -38.04 2.99 -15.18
CA ILE A 169 -38.85 1.85 -14.71
C ILE A 169 -38.16 0.51 -14.97
N THR A 170 -37.28 0.44 -15.99
CA THR A 170 -36.61 -0.80 -16.38
C THR A 170 -35.55 -1.23 -15.38
N LEU A 171 -35.08 -0.29 -14.55
CA LEU A 171 -34.06 -0.50 -13.52
C LEU A 171 -34.65 -0.68 -12.13
N LYS A 172 -35.92 -0.32 -11.92
CA LYS A 172 -36.57 -0.40 -10.61
C LYS A 172 -36.63 -1.84 -10.12
N GLU A 173 -36.13 -2.09 -8.91
CA GLU A 173 -36.16 -3.41 -8.24
C GLU A 173 -35.70 -4.56 -9.16
N ARG A 174 -34.73 -4.28 -10.04
CA ARG A 174 -34.27 -5.22 -11.05
C ARG A 174 -33.26 -6.23 -10.49
N PHE A 175 -32.43 -5.81 -9.55
CA PHE A 175 -31.23 -6.56 -9.16
C PHE A 175 -31.35 -7.19 -7.77
N ASP A 176 -30.89 -8.44 -7.66
CA ASP A 176 -30.72 -9.14 -6.38
C ASP A 176 -29.48 -8.62 -5.64
N PHE A 177 -28.42 -8.30 -6.39
CA PHE A 177 -27.19 -7.72 -5.85
C PHE A 177 -26.77 -6.45 -6.56
N ILE A 178 -26.33 -5.46 -5.78
CA ILE A 178 -25.60 -4.31 -6.28
C ILE A 178 -24.23 -4.28 -5.62
N ILE A 179 -23.16 -4.39 -6.43
CA ILE A 179 -21.79 -4.39 -5.93
C ILE A 179 -21.08 -3.09 -6.31
N THR A 180 -20.27 -2.55 -5.39
CA THR A 180 -19.57 -1.28 -5.60
C THR A 180 -18.20 -1.27 -4.92
N ALA A 181 -17.21 -0.64 -5.53
CA ALA A 181 -15.85 -0.52 -5.00
C ALA A 181 -15.39 0.95 -4.94
N ASP A 182 -14.89 1.40 -3.78
CA ASP A 182 -14.34 2.74 -3.52
C ASP A 182 -15.21 3.93 -4.00
N CYS A 183 -16.53 3.78 -4.03
CA CYS A 183 -17.47 4.79 -4.55
C CYS A 183 -17.81 5.93 -3.56
N PHE A 184 -17.37 5.84 -2.30
CA PHE A 184 -17.71 6.84 -1.27
C PHE A 184 -16.77 8.04 -1.23
N PHE A 185 -15.81 8.14 -2.13
CA PHE A 185 -14.85 9.25 -2.10
C PHE A 185 -15.53 10.63 -2.32
N PHE A 186 -16.52 10.72 -3.20
CA PHE A 186 -17.21 11.96 -3.54
C PHE A 186 -18.47 12.17 -2.68
N GLU A 187 -18.32 12.90 -1.57
CA GLU A 187 -19.41 13.15 -0.61
C GLU A 187 -20.64 13.80 -1.23
N ASN A 188 -20.45 14.66 -2.24
CA ASN A 188 -21.54 15.32 -2.96
C ASN A 188 -22.46 14.36 -3.71
N LEU A 189 -22.00 13.14 -4.03
CA LEU A 189 -22.80 12.13 -4.72
C LEU A 189 -23.39 11.07 -3.79
N HIS A 190 -23.16 11.12 -2.48
CA HIS A 190 -23.61 10.07 -1.56
C HIS A 190 -25.12 9.85 -1.61
N HIS A 191 -25.90 10.93 -1.61
CA HIS A 191 -27.37 10.84 -1.71
C HIS A 191 -27.82 10.25 -3.05
N ASP A 192 -27.18 10.64 -4.15
CA ASP A 192 -27.53 10.18 -5.50
C ASP A 192 -27.18 8.70 -5.68
N LEU A 193 -26.01 8.27 -5.18
CA LEU A 193 -25.59 6.88 -5.15
C LEU A 193 -26.53 6.04 -4.27
N CYS A 194 -26.80 6.47 -3.04
CA CYS A 194 -27.65 5.75 -2.11
C CYS A 194 -29.07 5.55 -2.68
N HIS A 195 -29.65 6.60 -3.25
CA HIS A 195 -30.95 6.50 -3.91
C HIS A 195 -30.92 5.53 -5.10
N THR A 196 -29.89 5.61 -5.93
CA THR A 196 -29.71 4.73 -7.10
C THR A 196 -29.65 3.27 -6.67
N ILE A 197 -28.87 2.95 -5.64
CA ILE A 197 -28.79 1.60 -5.06
C ILE A 197 -30.17 1.17 -4.57
N TYR A 198 -30.84 1.99 -3.77
CA TYR A 198 -32.14 1.66 -3.20
C TYR A 198 -33.22 1.40 -4.25
N TYR A 199 -33.27 2.24 -5.29
CA TYR A 199 -34.24 2.17 -6.38
C TYR A 199 -34.05 0.92 -7.24
N MET A 200 -32.79 0.52 -7.48
CA MET A 200 -32.44 -0.62 -8.34
C MET A 200 -32.52 -1.98 -7.63
N LEU A 201 -32.39 -2.01 -6.31
CA LEU A 201 -32.34 -3.22 -5.51
C LEU A 201 -33.76 -3.76 -5.26
N LYS A 202 -33.95 -5.08 -5.41
CA LYS A 202 -35.18 -5.78 -4.99
C LYS A 202 -35.39 -5.68 -3.47
N ASP A 203 -36.61 -5.92 -3.01
CA ASP A 203 -36.96 -5.85 -1.57
C ASP A 203 -36.16 -6.81 -0.68
N SER A 204 -35.72 -7.94 -1.22
CA SER A 204 -34.83 -8.90 -0.56
C SER A 204 -33.39 -8.83 -1.08
N GLY A 205 -33.03 -7.76 -1.78
CA GLY A 205 -31.72 -7.62 -2.41
C GLY A 205 -30.64 -7.14 -1.44
N VAL A 206 -29.39 -7.35 -1.83
CA VAL A 206 -28.22 -7.03 -1.02
C VAL A 206 -27.27 -6.10 -1.80
N ALA A 207 -26.94 -4.95 -1.21
CA ALA A 207 -25.86 -4.11 -1.68
C ALA A 207 -24.57 -4.48 -0.94
N ILE A 208 -23.48 -4.71 -1.68
CA ILE A 208 -22.14 -5.02 -1.13
C ILE A 208 -21.18 -3.91 -1.57
N ASN A 209 -20.59 -3.22 -0.61
CA ASN A 209 -19.60 -2.19 -0.88
C ASN A 209 -18.24 -2.51 -0.25
N PHE A 210 -17.19 -2.39 -1.05
CA PHE A 210 -15.81 -2.40 -0.55
C PHE A 210 -15.25 -0.99 -0.60
N ALA A 211 -15.14 -0.34 0.56
CA ALA A 211 -14.56 0.97 0.70
C ALA A 211 -13.52 1.03 1.84
N PRO A 212 -12.38 1.70 1.63
CA PRO A 212 -11.44 1.98 2.70
C PRO A 212 -12.01 3.03 3.67
N TYR A 213 -11.59 2.97 4.93
CA TYR A 213 -11.83 4.05 5.90
C TYR A 213 -11.02 5.31 5.55
N ARG A 214 -11.52 6.11 4.59
CA ARG A 214 -10.94 7.41 4.20
C ARG A 214 -11.77 8.53 4.80
N SER A 215 -11.15 9.40 5.58
CA SER A 215 -11.73 10.70 6.01
C SER A 215 -13.19 10.67 6.52
N LYS A 216 -13.62 9.53 7.12
CA LYS A 216 -15.01 9.25 7.52
C LYS A 216 -16.05 9.27 6.39
N THR A 217 -15.66 9.23 5.11
CA THR A 217 -16.60 9.24 3.99
C THR A 217 -17.52 8.03 4.00
N LEU A 218 -17.00 6.85 4.36
CA LEU A 218 -17.79 5.64 4.62
C LEU A 218 -18.85 5.90 5.69
N ASN A 219 -18.47 6.46 6.84
CA ASN A 219 -19.40 6.74 7.94
C ASN A 219 -20.49 7.75 7.55
N LYS A 220 -20.13 8.77 6.75
CA LYS A 220 -21.10 9.72 6.20
C LYS A 220 -22.08 9.03 5.26
N PHE A 221 -21.58 8.16 4.39
CA PHE A 221 -22.44 7.38 3.50
C PHE A 221 -23.37 6.46 4.29
N ILE A 222 -22.87 5.75 5.31
CA ILE A 222 -23.69 4.90 6.19
C ILE A 222 -24.81 5.72 6.85
N SER A 223 -24.51 6.91 7.37
CA SER A 223 -25.54 7.77 7.97
C SER A 223 -26.63 8.19 6.99
N ILE A 224 -26.32 8.26 5.69
CA ILE A 224 -27.31 8.51 4.63
C ILE A 224 -28.06 7.22 4.30
N ALA A 225 -27.39 6.08 4.21
CA ALA A 225 -28.01 4.79 3.95
C ALA A 225 -29.01 4.39 5.05
N GLU A 226 -28.72 4.71 6.32
CA GLU A 226 -29.63 4.51 7.46
C GLU A 226 -30.92 5.36 7.38
N THR A 227 -30.98 6.38 6.51
CA THR A 227 -32.22 7.14 6.25
C THR A 227 -33.17 6.41 5.30
N TYR A 228 -32.68 5.40 4.58
CA TYR A 228 -33.46 4.48 3.77
C TYR A 228 -33.77 3.23 4.59
N PRO A 229 -34.78 2.42 4.20
CA PRO A 229 -35.07 1.16 4.89
C PRO A 229 -34.06 0.08 4.47
N PHE A 230 -32.77 0.36 4.70
CA PHE A 230 -31.68 -0.60 4.62
C PHE A 230 -31.36 -1.12 6.02
N GLU A 231 -31.01 -2.39 6.09
CA GLU A 231 -30.22 -2.90 7.20
C GLU A 231 -28.72 -2.67 6.89
N CYS A 232 -28.11 -1.65 7.48
CA CYS A 232 -26.70 -1.33 7.27
C CYS A 232 -25.79 -2.11 8.23
N ARG A 233 -24.75 -2.74 7.70
CA ARG A 233 -23.76 -3.51 8.47
C ARG A 233 -22.36 -3.20 7.95
N VAL A 234 -21.38 -3.14 8.85
CA VAL A 234 -19.97 -2.94 8.47
C VAL A 234 -19.16 -4.14 8.92
N LEU A 235 -18.50 -4.78 7.97
CA LEU A 235 -17.65 -5.94 8.21
C LEU A 235 -16.19 -5.55 7.98
N GLU A 236 -15.36 -5.62 9.02
CA GLU A 236 -13.91 -5.41 8.87
C GLU A 236 -13.15 -6.70 8.54
N HIS A 237 -13.71 -7.84 8.93
CA HIS A 237 -13.14 -9.17 8.79
C HIS A 237 -14.02 -10.04 7.89
N TYR A 238 -14.19 -9.63 6.63
CA TYR A 238 -15.02 -10.31 5.64
C TYR A 238 -14.34 -11.50 4.96
N ASP A 239 -13.01 -11.55 4.95
CA ASP A 239 -12.24 -12.66 4.36
C ASP A 239 -10.89 -12.86 5.08
N GLN A 240 -10.55 -14.12 5.38
CA GLN A 240 -9.33 -14.47 6.10
C GLN A 240 -8.05 -14.19 5.30
N GLU A 241 -8.03 -14.46 4.00
CA GLU A 241 -6.82 -14.30 3.17
C GLU A 241 -6.51 -12.82 2.96
N VAL A 242 -7.54 -12.01 2.70
CA VAL A 242 -7.42 -10.55 2.61
C VAL A 242 -6.95 -9.98 3.95
N PHE A 243 -7.52 -10.45 5.06
CA PHE A 243 -7.13 -10.01 6.40
C PHE A 243 -5.68 -10.42 6.76
N ASP A 244 -5.25 -11.62 6.38
CA ASP A 244 -3.87 -12.10 6.57
C ASP A 244 -2.88 -11.25 5.78
N LYS A 245 -3.21 -10.89 4.53
CA LYS A 245 -2.39 -9.96 3.72
C LYS A 245 -2.33 -8.57 4.34
N HIS A 246 -3.44 -8.04 4.84
CA HIS A 246 -3.48 -6.78 5.61
C HIS A 246 -2.56 -6.84 6.84
N LEU A 247 -2.64 -7.93 7.63
CA LEU A 247 -1.78 -8.12 8.79
C LEU A 247 -0.30 -8.25 8.39
N GLN A 248 0.00 -8.98 7.32
CA GLN A 248 1.35 -9.09 6.77
C GLN A 248 1.91 -7.71 6.37
N MET A 249 1.10 -6.85 5.78
CA MET A 249 1.50 -5.48 5.43
C MET A 249 1.76 -4.63 6.67
N LYS A 250 0.90 -4.69 7.69
CA LYS A 250 1.14 -4.03 8.99
C LYS A 250 2.46 -4.51 9.61
N LEU A 251 2.72 -5.82 9.63
CA LEU A 251 3.98 -6.38 10.11
C LEU A 251 5.18 -5.96 9.27
N SER A 252 5.04 -5.87 7.95
CA SER A 252 6.09 -5.40 7.04
C SER A 252 6.47 -3.95 7.33
N ARG A 253 5.48 -3.11 7.62
CA ARG A 253 5.66 -1.72 8.05
C ARG A 253 6.45 -1.63 9.36
N HIS A 254 6.11 -2.41 10.39
CA HIS A 254 6.91 -2.46 11.62
C HIS A 254 8.33 -3.02 11.38
N LYS A 255 8.48 -4.06 10.54
CA LYS A 255 9.80 -4.60 10.16
C LYS A 255 10.66 -3.55 9.46
N PHE A 256 10.07 -2.74 8.59
CA PHE A 256 10.76 -1.63 7.92
C PHE A 256 11.27 -0.62 8.93
N VAL A 257 10.41 -0.17 9.86
CA VAL A 257 10.81 0.78 10.91
C VAL A 257 11.91 0.22 11.78
N ARG A 258 11.80 -1.04 12.26
CA ARG A 258 12.85 -1.68 13.06
C ARG A 258 14.20 -1.71 12.33
N ARG A 259 14.20 -2.04 11.04
CA ARG A 259 15.43 -2.01 10.22
C ARG A 259 16.01 -0.61 10.13
N LEU A 260 15.16 0.39 9.98
CA LEU A 260 15.56 1.78 9.83
C LEU A 260 16.10 2.36 11.15
N LEU A 261 15.41 2.14 12.27
CA LEU A 261 15.91 2.47 13.60
C LEU A 261 17.24 1.76 13.89
N ASN A 262 17.36 0.49 13.55
CA ASN A 262 18.62 -0.25 13.71
C ASN A 262 19.75 0.33 12.83
N TYR A 263 19.44 0.75 11.60
CA TYR A 263 20.39 1.44 10.72
C TYR A 263 20.90 2.72 11.37
N TYR A 264 20.00 3.58 11.88
CA TYR A 264 20.38 4.82 12.54
C TYR A 264 21.13 4.60 13.87
N ARG A 265 20.70 3.61 14.67
CA ARG A 265 21.39 3.21 15.91
C ARG A 265 22.81 2.72 15.63
N THR A 266 22.99 1.91 14.59
CA THR A 266 24.30 1.30 14.25
C THR A 266 25.28 2.31 13.68
N HIS A 267 24.80 3.25 12.87
CA HIS A 267 25.66 4.12 12.06
C HIS A 267 25.77 5.55 12.57
N PHE A 268 24.72 6.05 13.23
CA PHE A 268 24.63 7.42 13.72
C PHE A 268 24.41 7.48 15.24
N HIS A 269 24.45 6.31 15.91
CA HIS A 269 24.34 6.17 17.35
C HIS A 269 23.05 6.74 17.95
N ILE A 270 21.95 6.74 17.18
CA ILE A 270 20.65 7.20 17.67
C ILE A 270 20.12 6.23 18.73
N ASP A 271 19.87 6.75 19.93
CA ASP A 271 19.30 5.99 21.05
C ASP A 271 18.12 6.71 21.70
N ILE A 272 17.39 5.97 22.54
CA ILE A 272 16.27 6.48 23.33
C ILE A 272 16.76 7.38 24.49
N PRO A 273 15.96 8.36 24.94
CA PRO A 273 14.63 8.73 24.45
C PRO A 273 14.66 9.49 23.11
N PHE A 274 13.74 9.16 22.21
CA PHE A 274 13.67 9.82 20.89
C PHE A 274 13.04 11.21 21.02
N ILE A 275 13.78 12.25 20.62
CA ILE A 275 13.29 13.63 20.59
C ILE A 275 12.76 13.94 19.20
N ILE A 276 11.45 14.18 19.09
CA ILE A 276 10.77 14.37 17.81
C ILE A 276 10.40 15.84 17.66
N LEU A 277 11.06 16.54 16.74
CA LEU A 277 10.80 17.92 16.37
C LEU A 277 9.58 18.01 15.46
N ILE A 278 8.49 18.57 15.97
CA ILE A 278 7.21 18.69 15.26
C ILE A 278 6.94 20.16 14.92
N ASP A 279 6.68 20.42 13.63
CA ASP A 279 6.29 21.75 13.14
C ASP A 279 4.76 21.92 13.01
N GLY A 280 4.33 23.14 12.71
CA GLY A 280 2.91 23.46 12.52
C GLY A 280 2.28 22.71 11.35
N THR A 281 3.04 22.43 10.29
CA THR A 281 2.53 21.72 9.11
C THR A 281 2.18 20.27 9.43
N PHE A 282 3.02 19.59 10.22
CA PHE A 282 2.78 18.21 10.65
C PHE A 282 1.63 18.13 11.65
N ALA A 283 1.56 19.06 12.61
CA ALA A 283 0.45 19.13 13.56
C ALA A 283 -0.89 19.43 12.85
N PHE A 284 -0.88 20.31 11.86
CA PHE A 284 -2.05 20.60 11.03
C PHE A 284 -2.50 19.37 10.25
N GLU A 285 -1.58 18.66 9.60
CA GLU A 285 -1.90 17.44 8.85
C GLU A 285 -2.41 16.33 9.78
N ALA A 286 -1.84 16.17 10.98
CA ALA A 286 -2.33 15.22 11.96
C ALA A 286 -3.79 15.47 12.34
N LEU A 287 -4.20 16.74 12.48
CA LEU A 287 -5.60 17.10 12.73
C LEU A 287 -6.52 16.76 11.56
N GLN A 288 -6.09 17.02 10.33
CA GLN A 288 -6.87 16.68 9.14
C GLN A 288 -7.20 15.18 9.11
N TRP A 289 -6.20 14.34 9.45
CA TRP A 289 -6.36 12.89 9.49
C TRP A 289 -6.84 12.33 10.84
N LYS A 290 -7.03 13.17 11.86
CA LYS A 290 -7.43 12.77 13.23
C LYS A 290 -6.45 11.79 13.87
N ILE A 291 -5.17 11.99 13.60
CA ILE A 291 -4.08 11.20 14.17
C ILE A 291 -3.76 11.73 15.57
N GLN A 292 -3.85 10.86 16.56
CA GLN A 292 -3.26 11.10 17.88
C GLN A 292 -1.75 10.86 17.77
N ILE A 293 -1.00 11.96 17.67
CA ILE A 293 0.44 11.92 17.33
C ILE A 293 1.22 11.05 18.32
N ASP A 294 1.06 11.27 19.62
CA ASP A 294 1.81 10.55 20.65
C ASP A 294 1.51 9.05 20.65
N GLU A 295 0.24 8.66 20.61
CA GLU A 295 -0.18 7.26 20.61
C GLU A 295 0.32 6.52 19.36
N GLN A 296 0.14 7.15 18.19
CA GLN A 296 0.59 6.54 16.94
C GLN A 296 2.12 6.44 16.88
N LEU A 297 2.86 7.43 17.38
CA LEU A 297 4.32 7.39 17.43
C LEU A 297 4.84 6.28 18.36
N LYS A 298 4.24 6.13 19.55
CA LYS A 298 4.59 5.05 20.49
C LYS A 298 4.34 3.67 19.89
N ALA A 299 3.17 3.48 19.28
CA ALA A 299 2.84 2.24 18.58
C ALA A 299 3.77 1.99 17.38
N TYR A 300 4.10 3.03 16.60
CA TYR A 300 4.87 2.91 15.37
C TYR A 300 6.37 2.67 15.61
N LEU A 301 6.97 3.35 16.58
CA LEU A 301 8.37 3.18 16.98
C LEU A 301 8.57 2.06 18.02
N GLU A 302 7.47 1.50 18.54
CA GLU A 302 7.47 0.42 19.54
C GLU A 302 8.22 0.79 20.83
N THR A 303 8.07 2.02 21.29
CA THR A 303 8.69 2.54 22.52
C THR A 303 7.87 3.65 23.15
N ASP A 304 7.81 3.67 24.48
CA ASP A 304 7.18 4.75 25.25
C ASP A 304 8.13 5.93 25.52
N GLN A 305 9.42 5.76 25.26
CA GLN A 305 10.46 6.77 25.50
C GLN A 305 10.56 7.77 24.34
N ILE A 306 9.48 8.53 24.14
CA ILE A 306 9.36 9.53 23.10
C ILE A 306 9.10 10.90 23.75
N LYS A 307 9.81 11.91 23.28
CA LYS A 307 9.61 13.32 23.66
C LYS A 307 9.26 14.12 22.42
N CYS A 308 7.99 14.50 22.31
CA CYS A 308 7.52 15.44 21.30
C CYS A 308 7.93 16.85 21.70
N SER A 309 8.58 17.57 20.78
CA SER A 309 9.12 18.90 21.05
C SER A 309 8.93 19.83 19.85
N THR A 310 8.89 21.13 20.11
CA THR A 310 8.76 22.17 19.08
C THR A 310 9.54 23.43 19.46
N THR A 311 9.49 24.48 18.65
CA THR A 311 10.16 25.76 18.96
C THR A 311 9.14 26.89 19.13
N LEU A 312 9.54 27.96 19.84
CA LEU A 312 8.71 29.17 19.95
C LEU A 312 8.40 29.77 18.58
N CYS A 313 9.35 29.74 17.64
CA CYS A 313 9.11 30.22 16.27
C CYS A 313 8.00 29.44 15.57
N ALA A 314 7.95 28.11 15.72
CA ALA A 314 6.88 27.29 15.14
C ALA A 314 5.51 27.60 15.76
N ILE A 315 5.45 27.82 17.08
CA ILE A 315 4.21 28.23 17.75
C ILE A 315 3.76 29.61 17.24
N ARG A 316 4.66 30.59 17.16
CA ARG A 316 4.34 31.93 16.65
C ARG A 316 3.88 31.91 15.20
N GLU A 317 4.49 31.08 14.35
CA GLU A 317 4.05 30.89 12.96
C GLU A 317 2.59 30.41 12.90
N THR A 318 2.22 29.43 13.73
CA THR A 318 0.81 28.97 13.79
C THR A 318 -0.15 30.00 14.39
N GLU A 319 0.31 30.86 15.31
CA GLU A 319 -0.49 31.97 15.85
C GLU A 319 -0.82 33.01 14.78
N LEU A 320 0.14 33.33 13.91
CA LEU A 320 -0.04 34.28 12.80
C LEU A 320 -1.07 33.80 11.78
N LEU A 321 -1.20 32.48 11.59
CA LEU A 321 -2.20 31.87 10.70
C LEU A 321 -3.62 31.88 11.32
N GLY A 322 -3.75 32.25 12.60
CA GLY A 322 -5.03 32.48 13.27
C GLY A 322 -5.96 31.27 13.28
N LYS A 323 -7.23 31.47 12.91
CA LYS A 323 -8.29 30.45 13.00
C LYS A 323 -7.98 29.18 12.21
N ILE A 324 -7.23 29.28 11.11
CA ILE A 324 -6.91 28.14 10.23
C ILE A 324 -6.03 27.14 10.98
N ALA A 325 -4.99 27.62 11.67
CA ALA A 325 -4.01 26.79 12.36
C ALA A 325 -4.24 26.69 13.88
N PHE A 326 -5.39 27.15 14.38
CA PHE A 326 -5.65 27.20 15.83
C PHE A 326 -5.52 25.83 16.51
N GLY A 327 -6.07 24.78 15.89
CA GLY A 327 -5.90 23.42 16.41
C GLY A 327 -4.44 22.98 16.43
N ALA A 328 -3.67 23.27 15.37
CA ALA A 328 -2.27 22.91 15.28
C ALA A 328 -1.44 23.65 16.34
N MET A 329 -1.75 24.93 16.59
CA MET A 329 -1.14 25.72 17.65
C MET A 329 -1.39 25.09 19.03
N LEU A 330 -2.61 24.63 19.32
CA LEU A 330 -2.93 23.98 20.60
C LEU A 330 -2.10 22.71 20.81
N ILE A 331 -1.95 21.89 19.76
CA ILE A 331 -1.09 20.70 19.80
C ILE A 331 0.35 21.10 20.09
N LEU A 332 0.90 22.06 19.36
CA LEU A 332 2.30 22.48 19.54
C LEU A 332 2.56 23.02 20.96
N LYS A 333 1.59 23.72 21.56
CA LYS A 333 1.70 24.26 22.92
C LYS A 333 1.74 23.18 24.01
N GLN A 334 1.31 21.95 23.73
CA GLN A 334 1.39 20.83 24.66
C GLN A 334 2.78 20.17 24.71
N TYR A 335 3.63 20.43 23.70
CA TYR A 335 4.92 19.79 23.54
C TYR A 335 6.06 20.57 24.20
N GLU A 336 7.18 19.89 24.46
CA GLU A 336 8.36 20.49 25.09
C GLU A 336 8.99 21.55 24.16
N ILE A 337 9.30 22.72 24.72
CA ILE A 337 9.85 23.83 23.95
C ILE A 337 11.37 23.73 23.90
N ILE A 338 11.90 23.53 22.69
CA ILE A 338 13.33 23.67 22.40
C ILE A 338 13.65 25.15 22.24
N ARG A 339 14.63 25.61 23.03
CA ARG A 339 15.07 27.01 23.02
C ARG A 339 15.70 27.37 21.68
N CYS A 340 15.25 28.50 21.13
CA CYS A 340 15.79 29.13 19.93
C CYS A 340 16.04 30.62 20.22
N ASP A 341 17.14 31.18 19.70
CA ASP A 341 17.59 32.54 20.04
C ASP A 341 17.03 33.62 19.07
N HIS A 342 15.89 33.36 18.42
CA HIS A 342 15.35 34.23 17.36
C HIS A 342 14.37 35.26 17.93
N HIS A 343 14.81 36.52 17.98
CA HIS A 343 13.98 37.67 18.33
C HIS A 343 14.24 38.80 17.31
N PRO A 344 13.26 39.20 16.48
CA PRO A 344 11.90 38.67 16.37
C PRO A 344 11.84 37.22 15.85
N ALA A 345 10.71 36.54 16.07
CA ALA A 345 10.50 35.17 15.61
C ALA A 345 10.62 35.09 14.07
N ILE A 346 11.29 34.04 13.60
CA ILE A 346 11.44 33.75 12.17
C ILE A 346 10.53 32.58 11.76
N SER A 347 10.51 32.22 10.47
CA SER A 347 9.75 31.04 10.03
C SER A 347 10.22 29.75 10.70
N ALA A 348 9.28 28.84 10.96
CA ALA A 348 9.52 27.55 11.60
C ALA A 348 10.58 26.76 10.84
N GLU A 349 10.52 26.78 9.50
CA GLU A 349 11.50 26.13 8.63
C GLU A 349 12.93 26.60 8.93
N LYS A 350 13.19 27.92 8.88
CA LYS A 350 14.52 28.47 9.14
C LYS A 350 14.95 28.24 10.58
N CYS A 351 14.02 28.34 11.52
CA CYS A 351 14.27 28.04 12.93
C CYS A 351 14.74 26.59 13.10
N PHE A 352 14.06 25.61 12.50
CA PHE A 352 14.40 24.20 12.60
C PHE A 352 15.76 23.92 11.96
N GLN A 353 16.04 24.52 10.80
CA GLN A 353 17.37 24.44 10.18
C GLN A 353 18.48 24.97 11.11
N HIS A 354 18.24 26.08 11.81
CA HIS A 354 19.20 26.63 12.78
C HIS A 354 19.38 25.71 14.00
N VAL A 355 18.29 25.20 14.58
CA VAL A 355 18.33 24.29 15.73
C VAL A 355 19.09 23.01 15.38
N LEU A 356 18.78 22.41 14.23
CA LEU A 356 19.41 21.18 13.75
C LEU A 356 20.90 21.34 13.41
N ARG A 357 21.36 22.57 13.13
CA ARG A 357 22.79 22.88 12.90
C ARG A 357 23.53 23.15 14.21
N LYS A 358 22.90 23.86 15.14
CA LYS A 358 23.54 24.37 16.37
C LYS A 358 23.71 23.28 17.42
N ASP A 359 22.71 22.40 17.56
CA ASP A 359 22.72 21.37 18.61
C ASP A 359 23.15 20.02 18.04
N SER A 360 24.47 19.82 17.94
CA SER A 360 25.08 18.56 17.49
C SER A 360 25.09 17.47 18.57
N THR A 361 24.74 17.83 19.81
CA THR A 361 24.81 16.92 20.96
C THR A 361 23.57 16.05 21.08
N LYS A 362 22.41 16.59 20.66
CA LYS A 362 21.13 15.89 20.69
C LYS A 362 20.80 15.31 19.33
N GLN A 363 20.32 14.07 19.33
CA GLN A 363 19.81 13.42 18.14
C GLN A 363 18.31 13.65 18.06
N TYR A 364 17.89 14.20 16.93
CA TYR A 364 16.50 14.53 16.67
C TYR A 364 15.90 13.59 15.64
N PHE A 365 14.57 13.48 15.67
CA PHE A 365 13.75 13.07 14.55
C PHE A 365 13.03 14.32 14.05
N LEU A 366 12.93 14.49 12.75
CA LEU A 366 12.19 15.60 12.15
C LEU A 366 10.80 15.12 11.72
N ALA A 367 9.73 15.78 12.15
CA ALA A 367 8.36 15.53 11.71
C ALA A 367 7.79 16.78 11.04
N SER A 368 7.71 16.78 9.70
CA SER A 368 7.34 17.95 8.90
C SER A 368 6.71 17.59 7.56
N GLN A 369 5.63 18.28 7.17
CA GLN A 369 5.05 18.21 5.83
C GLN A 369 5.66 19.23 4.86
N SER A 370 6.54 20.13 5.34
CA SER A 370 7.26 21.08 4.49
C SER A 370 8.31 20.39 3.63
N SER A 371 8.15 20.48 2.30
CA SER A 371 9.07 19.85 1.35
C SER A 371 10.48 20.43 1.40
N SER A 372 10.60 21.75 1.59
CA SER A 372 11.90 22.44 1.69
C SER A 372 12.68 22.00 2.92
N LEU A 373 12.02 21.86 4.08
CA LEU A 373 12.67 21.37 5.30
C LEU A 373 13.11 19.90 5.19
N ARG A 374 12.31 19.06 4.53
CA ARG A 374 12.68 17.65 4.28
C ARG A 374 13.84 17.53 3.28
N GLU A 375 13.83 18.31 2.20
CA GLU A 375 14.94 18.36 1.22
C GLU A 375 16.23 18.80 1.93
N TYR A 376 16.16 19.86 2.72
CA TYR A 376 17.27 20.31 3.55
C TYR A 376 17.82 19.20 4.46
N SER A 377 16.94 18.48 5.17
CA SER A 377 17.33 17.36 6.04
C SER A 377 18.10 16.28 5.26
N ARG A 378 17.61 15.89 4.08
CA ARG A 378 18.24 14.84 3.27
C ARG A 378 19.62 15.25 2.76
N GLU A 379 19.80 16.52 2.42
CA GLU A 379 21.04 17.07 1.86
C GLU A 379 22.09 17.43 2.91
N HIS A 380 21.68 17.80 4.13
CA HIS A 380 22.60 18.37 5.13
C HIS A 380 22.72 17.53 6.42
N ARG A 381 21.74 16.67 6.72
CA ARG A 381 21.64 15.94 7.98
C ARG A 381 21.46 14.41 7.74
N PRO A 382 22.55 13.67 7.47
CA PRO A 382 22.50 12.22 7.23
C PRO A 382 22.06 11.40 8.45
N ASP A 383 22.19 11.99 9.63
CA ASP A 383 21.87 11.46 10.95
C ASP A 383 20.44 11.80 11.42
N LEU A 384 19.61 12.43 10.58
CA LEU A 384 18.29 12.92 10.97
C LEU A 384 17.17 12.11 10.30
N PRO A 385 16.54 11.16 11.02
CA PRO A 385 15.38 10.44 10.50
C PRO A 385 14.21 11.42 10.33
N THR A 386 13.59 11.40 9.16
CA THR A 386 12.51 12.32 8.80
C THR A 386 11.17 11.58 8.71
N MET A 387 10.12 12.15 9.27
CA MET A 387 8.76 11.63 9.34
C MET A 387 7.79 12.55 8.62
N LEU A 388 6.78 11.95 8.00
CA LEU A 388 5.70 12.63 7.29
C LEU A 388 4.38 11.89 7.47
N ILE A 389 3.25 12.58 7.33
CA ILE A 389 1.92 11.95 7.35
C ILE A 389 1.44 11.71 5.92
N THR A 390 1.02 10.49 5.63
CA THR A 390 0.31 10.11 4.39
C THR A 390 -0.83 9.18 4.73
N HIS A 391 -2.03 9.47 4.21
CA HIS A 391 -3.21 8.59 4.28
C HIS A 391 -3.45 8.00 5.68
N ASN A 392 -3.62 8.88 6.67
CA ASN A 392 -3.89 8.54 8.07
C ASN A 392 -2.76 7.82 8.86
N ALA A 393 -1.51 7.90 8.38
CA ALA A 393 -0.39 7.30 9.09
C ALA A 393 0.89 8.14 9.04
N ILE A 394 1.61 8.22 10.16
CA ILE A 394 2.96 8.77 10.27
C ILE A 394 3.96 7.77 9.66
N ASN A 395 4.77 8.19 8.72
CA ASN A 395 5.71 7.35 7.98
C ASN A 395 7.13 7.86 8.15
N LEU A 396 8.06 6.97 8.48
CA LEU A 396 9.48 7.26 8.49
C LEU A 396 10.03 7.14 7.06
N GLU A 397 10.74 8.18 6.60
CA GLU A 397 11.38 8.20 5.29
C GLU A 397 12.61 7.29 5.24
N ARG A 398 12.96 6.82 4.04
CA ARG A 398 14.22 6.09 3.84
C ARG A 398 15.42 7.01 4.07
N PRO A 399 16.59 6.46 4.48
CA PRO A 399 17.81 7.25 4.60
C PRO A 399 18.16 7.94 3.27
N SER A 400 18.73 9.14 3.36
CA SER A 400 19.13 9.89 2.17
C SER A 400 20.33 9.24 1.47
N LEU A 401 20.55 9.61 0.21
CA LEU A 401 21.75 9.19 -0.54
C LEU A 401 23.04 9.60 0.20
N LEU A 402 23.04 10.78 0.84
CA LEU A 402 24.13 11.24 1.69
C LEU A 402 24.35 10.33 2.91
N SER A 403 23.26 9.87 3.53
CA SER A 403 23.35 8.93 4.66
C SER A 403 24.06 7.64 4.24
N HIS A 404 23.67 7.11 3.08
CA HIS A 404 24.29 5.92 2.51
C HIS A 404 25.76 6.14 2.14
N SER A 405 26.10 7.25 1.50
CA SER A 405 27.49 7.54 1.09
C SER A 405 28.43 7.63 2.30
N ILE A 406 28.03 8.34 3.36
CA ILE A 406 28.82 8.46 4.59
C ILE A 406 28.99 7.11 5.29
N VAL A 407 27.91 6.32 5.36
CA VAL A 407 27.98 4.98 5.95
C VAL A 407 28.92 4.07 5.16
N ASP A 408 28.87 4.13 3.84
CA ASP A 408 29.74 3.32 2.98
C ASP A 408 31.20 3.79 3.03
N GLU A 409 31.45 5.09 3.12
CA GLU A 409 32.78 5.63 3.39
C GLU A 409 33.33 5.16 4.74
N ASN A 410 32.52 5.22 5.80
CA ASN A 410 32.91 4.77 7.13
C ASN A 410 33.15 3.25 7.18
N LYS A 411 32.32 2.47 6.49
CA LYS A 411 32.56 1.03 6.29
C LYS A 411 33.88 0.79 5.56
N LYS A 412 34.14 1.50 4.46
CA LYS A 412 35.41 1.41 3.72
C LYS A 412 36.60 1.77 4.61
N LYS A 413 36.50 2.83 5.43
CA LYS A 413 37.55 3.22 6.40
C LYS A 413 37.80 2.10 7.42
N ARG A 414 36.76 1.47 7.96
CA ARG A 414 36.88 0.35 8.90
C ARG A 414 37.43 -0.93 8.27
N LEU A 415 37.17 -1.15 6.98
CA LEU A 415 37.66 -2.30 6.22
C LEU A 415 39.08 -2.08 5.67
N LYS A 416 39.68 -0.90 5.83
CA LYS A 416 41.09 -0.68 5.47
C LYS A 416 41.99 -1.38 6.50
N ILE A 417 42.83 -2.26 5.98
CA ILE A 417 43.89 -2.97 6.70
C ILE A 417 44.78 -1.96 7.43
N SER A 418 45.06 -2.21 8.71
CA SER A 418 45.95 -1.35 9.51
C SER A 418 47.35 -1.29 8.89
N LYS A 419 48.10 -0.20 9.10
CA LYS A 419 49.50 -0.09 8.63
C LYS A 419 50.35 -1.28 9.12
N HIS A 420 50.06 -1.78 10.32
CA HIS A 420 50.75 -2.95 10.88
C HIS A 420 50.39 -4.23 10.13
N GLU A 421 49.10 -4.50 9.93
CA GLU A 421 48.61 -5.66 9.17
C GLU A 421 49.09 -5.61 7.71
N SER A 422 49.17 -4.42 7.11
CA SER A 422 49.71 -4.23 5.77
C SER A 422 51.21 -4.51 5.71
N ASN A 423 51.97 -4.18 6.76
CA ASN A 423 53.40 -4.47 6.85
C ASN A 423 53.65 -5.95 7.13
N VAL A 424 52.82 -6.59 7.95
CA VAL A 424 52.85 -8.05 8.18
C VAL A 424 52.50 -8.79 6.88
N LEU A 425 51.48 -8.35 6.15
CA LEU A 425 51.15 -8.91 4.83
C LEU A 425 52.26 -8.71 3.81
N LYS A 426 53.01 -7.60 3.86
CA LYS A 426 54.20 -7.38 3.03
C LYS A 426 55.32 -8.35 3.39
N LYS A 427 55.65 -8.49 4.69
CA LYS A 427 56.65 -9.45 5.17
C LYS A 427 56.30 -10.89 4.82
N ILE A 428 55.03 -11.28 5.00
CA ILE A 428 54.55 -12.62 4.63
C ILE A 428 54.62 -12.84 3.11
N LYS A 429 54.33 -11.82 2.29
CA LYS A 429 54.48 -11.91 0.84
C LYS A 429 55.95 -12.03 0.41
N GLU A 430 56.85 -11.33 1.10
CA GLU A 430 58.30 -11.39 0.89
C GLU A 430 58.88 -12.75 1.32
N GLU A 431 58.47 -13.30 2.46
CA GLU A 431 58.89 -14.63 2.96
C GLU A 431 58.37 -15.78 2.08
N LEU A 432 57.23 -15.61 1.42
CA LEU A 432 56.66 -16.60 0.51
C LEU A 432 57.15 -16.47 -0.94
N HIS A 433 58.10 -15.56 -1.23
CA HIS A 433 58.64 -15.29 -2.57
C HIS A 433 57.55 -15.11 -3.64
N LEU A 434 56.48 -14.42 -3.30
CA LEU A 434 55.44 -14.03 -4.26
C LEU A 434 55.85 -12.69 -4.86
N ASP A 435 56.74 -12.73 -5.87
CA ASP A 435 57.06 -11.55 -6.66
C ASP A 435 55.80 -10.97 -7.31
N GLU A 436 55.74 -9.64 -7.39
CA GLU A 436 54.65 -8.93 -8.07
C GLU A 436 54.67 -9.25 -9.57
N ASP A 437 53.94 -10.29 -9.97
CA ASP A 437 53.53 -10.49 -11.35
C ASP A 437 52.71 -9.27 -11.80
N LYS A 438 53.40 -8.34 -12.45
CA LYS A 438 52.82 -7.24 -13.21
C LYS A 438 51.86 -7.83 -14.24
N ASN A 439 50.61 -7.40 -14.16
CA ASN A 439 49.53 -7.61 -15.13
C ASN A 439 48.97 -9.04 -15.27
N VAL A 440 48.31 -9.54 -14.22
CA VAL A 440 47.12 -10.36 -14.47
C VAL A 440 45.97 -9.43 -14.84
N ILE A 441 45.73 -9.26 -16.14
CA ILE A 441 44.40 -8.86 -16.62
C ILE A 441 43.44 -9.87 -16.02
N LEU A 442 42.70 -9.48 -14.99
CA LEU A 442 41.55 -10.22 -14.52
C LEU A 442 40.56 -10.21 -15.68
N LYS A 443 40.65 -11.21 -16.57
CA LYS A 443 39.54 -11.56 -17.46
C LYS A 443 38.35 -11.66 -16.53
N LYS A 444 37.42 -10.69 -16.61
CA LYS A 444 36.09 -10.83 -16.00
C LYS A 444 35.67 -12.25 -16.31
N LYS A 445 35.50 -13.09 -15.29
CA LYS A 445 34.93 -14.43 -15.49
C LYS A 445 33.68 -14.18 -16.32
N LYS A 446 33.66 -14.64 -17.57
CA LYS A 446 32.39 -14.76 -18.30
C LYS A 446 31.49 -15.51 -17.33
N LYS A 447 30.38 -14.89 -16.91
CA LYS A 447 29.35 -15.60 -16.15
C LYS A 447 29.11 -16.89 -16.92
N LYS A 448 29.41 -18.05 -16.33
CA LYS A 448 28.93 -19.30 -16.89
C LYS A 448 27.41 -19.20 -16.83
N THR A 449 26.80 -18.89 -17.96
CA THR A 449 25.39 -19.16 -18.24
C THR A 449 25.26 -20.67 -18.24
N GLY A 450 25.01 -21.23 -17.07
CA GLY A 450 24.71 -22.62 -16.86
C GLY A 450 23.75 -22.68 -15.68
N VAL A 451 22.53 -23.13 -15.96
CA VAL A 451 21.51 -23.39 -14.95
C VAL A 451 22.10 -24.34 -13.90
N ASN A 452 21.81 -24.10 -12.62
CA ASN A 452 22.21 -24.96 -11.51
C ASN A 452 21.84 -26.44 -11.83
N PRO A 453 22.79 -27.39 -11.87
CA PRO A 453 22.53 -28.77 -12.31
C PRO A 453 21.58 -29.59 -11.39
N LEU A 454 21.10 -29.01 -10.29
CA LEU A 454 20.03 -29.58 -9.47
C LEU A 454 18.61 -29.33 -10.01
N SER A 455 18.43 -28.42 -10.98
CA SER A 455 17.11 -28.05 -11.50
C SER A 455 16.62 -28.87 -12.70
N ASN A 456 17.30 -29.96 -13.09
CA ASN A 456 16.91 -30.80 -14.23
C ASN A 456 16.80 -32.31 -13.93
N LYS A 457 16.43 -32.71 -12.71
CA LYS A 457 15.96 -34.10 -12.48
C LYS A 457 14.44 -34.16 -12.49
N LYS A 458 13.88 -34.50 -13.66
CA LYS A 458 12.50 -35.00 -13.78
C LYS A 458 12.34 -36.25 -12.91
N LYS A 459 11.26 -36.31 -12.12
CA LYS A 459 10.81 -37.52 -11.44
C LYS A 459 10.50 -38.59 -12.48
N THR A 460 11.27 -39.66 -12.52
CA THR A 460 10.89 -40.90 -13.19
C THR A 460 10.18 -41.81 -12.20
N LYS A 461 8.93 -42.18 -12.52
CA LYS A 461 8.18 -43.25 -11.86
C LYS A 461 8.94 -44.56 -12.04
N LYS A 462 9.23 -45.29 -10.97
CA LYS A 462 9.39 -46.76 -11.00
C LYS A 462 8.77 -47.40 -9.75
N SER A 463 8.15 -48.54 -10.03
CA SER A 463 7.31 -49.39 -9.21
C SER A 463 8.05 -50.19 -8.13
N LEU A 464 7.26 -50.74 -7.21
CA LEU A 464 7.58 -51.49 -5.99
C LEU A 464 8.72 -52.52 -6.09
N LYS A 465 9.51 -52.65 -5.00
CA LYS A 465 9.62 -53.88 -4.18
C LYS A 465 10.35 -53.60 -2.84
N THR A 466 9.86 -54.29 -1.82
CA THR A 466 10.23 -54.37 -0.39
C THR A 466 11.69 -54.74 -0.11
N GLN A 467 12.31 -54.12 0.92
CA GLN A 467 12.91 -54.80 2.08
C GLN A 467 13.47 -53.81 3.13
N SER A 468 13.39 -54.25 4.39
CA SER A 468 13.70 -53.62 5.67
C SER A 468 15.19 -53.29 5.91
N VAL A 469 15.47 -52.26 6.72
CA VAL A 469 16.24 -52.34 7.99
C VAL A 469 16.52 -50.93 8.57
N ASN A 470 16.41 -50.85 9.89
CA ASN A 470 16.48 -49.70 10.79
C ASN A 470 17.75 -48.82 10.66
N GLY A 471 17.56 -47.50 10.74
CA GLY A 471 18.64 -46.53 11.00
C GLY A 471 18.13 -45.11 11.22
N LYS A 472 17.94 -44.70 12.48
CA LYS A 472 17.44 -43.39 12.91
C LYS A 472 18.32 -42.23 12.39
N ARG A 473 17.76 -41.35 11.54
CA ARG A 473 18.31 -40.00 11.26
C ARG A 473 17.40 -38.92 11.88
N LYS A 474 17.96 -38.15 12.82
CA LYS A 474 17.32 -37.02 13.51
C LYS A 474 16.88 -35.95 12.49
N ARG A 475 15.57 -35.74 12.36
CA ARG A 475 14.97 -34.58 11.66
C ARG A 475 15.25 -33.30 12.43
N ARG A 476 15.83 -32.30 11.76
CA ARG A 476 15.82 -30.89 12.20
C ARG A 476 14.36 -30.44 12.33
N ARG A 477 13.88 -30.28 13.56
CA ARG A 477 12.55 -29.72 13.84
C ARG A 477 12.58 -28.24 13.49
N THR A 478 11.92 -27.84 12.41
CA THR A 478 11.47 -26.47 12.21
C THR A 478 10.54 -26.15 13.37
N ARG A 479 10.90 -25.17 14.22
CA ARG A 479 10.00 -24.68 15.28
C ARG A 479 8.83 -23.96 14.61
N GLN A 480 7.76 -24.69 14.30
CA GLN A 480 6.44 -24.08 14.13
C GLN A 480 6.07 -23.46 15.48
N ILE A 481 5.87 -22.15 15.49
CA ILE A 481 5.28 -21.46 16.63
C ILE A 481 3.85 -22.01 16.75
N ARG A 482 3.59 -22.83 17.78
CA ARG A 482 2.23 -23.28 18.08
C ARG A 482 1.47 -22.09 18.65
N MET A 483 0.51 -21.57 17.88
CA MET A 483 -0.46 -20.59 18.36
C MET A 483 -1.17 -21.15 19.60
N SER A 484 -1.34 -20.32 20.63
CA SER A 484 -2.03 -20.70 21.87
C SER A 484 -3.49 -21.08 21.58
N SER A 485 -4.05 -22.00 22.37
CA SER A 485 -5.46 -22.42 22.26
C SER A 485 -6.40 -21.22 22.37
N HIS A 486 -6.11 -20.30 23.29
CA HIS A 486 -6.89 -19.07 23.48
C HIS A 486 -6.84 -18.12 22.26
N LEU A 487 -5.72 -18.01 21.55
CA LEU A 487 -5.67 -17.24 20.28
C LEU A 487 -6.47 -17.93 19.17
N LYS A 488 -6.50 -19.26 19.16
CA LYS A 488 -7.31 -20.02 18.19
C LYS A 488 -8.82 -19.91 18.49
N GLU A 489 -9.21 -19.89 19.75
CA GLU A 489 -10.59 -19.65 20.17
C GLU A 489 -11.01 -18.20 19.89
N HIS A 490 -10.16 -17.22 20.20
CA HIS A 490 -10.45 -15.82 19.89
C HIS A 490 -10.51 -15.57 18.37
N LEU A 491 -9.63 -16.20 17.58
CA LEU A 491 -9.73 -16.18 16.13
C LEU A 491 -10.99 -16.91 15.63
N LYS A 492 -11.44 -17.99 16.28
CA LYS A 492 -12.70 -18.65 15.96
C LYS A 492 -13.94 -17.81 16.29
N GLU A 493 -13.90 -17.04 17.38
CA GLU A 493 -14.95 -16.07 17.72
C GLU A 493 -14.98 -14.89 16.75
N LEU A 494 -13.82 -14.38 16.33
CA LEU A 494 -13.69 -13.39 15.25
C LEU A 494 -14.07 -13.97 13.87
N GLN A 495 -13.90 -15.28 13.68
CA GLN A 495 -14.34 -16.07 12.52
C GLN A 495 -15.79 -16.55 12.63
N LYS A 496 -16.63 -15.97 13.50
CA LYS A 496 -18.07 -15.98 13.22
C LYS A 496 -18.29 -15.13 11.96
N THR A 497 -17.95 -15.70 10.82
CA THR A 497 -18.23 -15.19 9.49
C THR A 497 -19.74 -15.13 9.39
N PHE A 498 -20.29 -13.93 9.52
CA PHE A 498 -21.67 -13.68 9.12
C PHE A 498 -21.78 -14.13 7.67
N SER A 499 -22.54 -15.20 7.41
CA SER A 499 -22.80 -15.60 6.05
C SER A 499 -23.83 -14.62 5.49
N ILE A 500 -23.52 -13.95 4.38
CA ILE A 500 -24.49 -13.10 3.67
C ILE A 500 -25.77 -13.91 3.34
N LYS A 501 -25.65 -15.25 3.28
CA LYS A 501 -26.75 -16.20 3.06
C LYS A 501 -27.90 -16.07 4.07
N ASP A 502 -27.66 -15.52 5.25
CA ASP A 502 -28.68 -15.34 6.30
C ASP A 502 -29.52 -14.06 6.14
N PHE A 503 -29.21 -13.18 5.17
CA PHE A 503 -29.74 -11.80 5.08
C PHE A 503 -30.62 -11.52 3.86
N PHE A 504 -31.55 -12.41 3.54
CA PHE A 504 -32.49 -12.24 2.41
C PHE A 504 -33.92 -11.85 2.82
N GLN A 505 -34.12 -11.29 4.01
CA GLN A 505 -35.47 -10.94 4.50
C GLN A 505 -35.88 -9.50 4.17
N GLN A 506 -34.91 -8.59 4.01
CA GLN A 506 -35.11 -7.17 3.68
C GLN A 506 -33.88 -6.60 2.95
N LYS A 507 -34.00 -5.41 2.35
CA LYS A 507 -32.89 -4.71 1.70
C LYS A 507 -31.75 -4.53 2.68
N THR A 508 -30.60 -5.12 2.38
CA THR A 508 -29.43 -5.09 3.26
C THR A 508 -28.27 -4.39 2.58
N PHE A 509 -27.51 -3.58 3.32
CA PHE A 509 -26.33 -2.86 2.86
C PHE A 509 -25.11 -3.30 3.68
N PHE A 510 -24.17 -3.99 3.03
CA PHE A 510 -22.89 -4.42 3.62
C PHE A 510 -21.73 -3.53 3.21
#